data_AF-A0A085G1F7-F1
#
_entry.id   AF-A0A085G1F7-F1
#
_cell.length_a   1.000
_cell.length_b   1.000
_cell.length_c   1.000
_cell.angle_alpha   90.00
_cell.angle_beta   90.00
_cell.angle_gamma   90.00
#
_symmetry.space_group_name_H-M   'P 1'
#
loop_
_entity.id
_entity.type
_entity.pdbx_description
1 polymer ?
#
loop_
_entity_poly.entity_id
_entity_poly.type
_entity_poly.pdbx_seq_one_letter_code
_entity_poly.pdbx_strand_id
1 'polypeptide(L)'
;PFDDPRVMPGGPGVDYVDMDGEKQNIAPGSAGPRWGLEYIATKAIGGLTAELLTNWQDMPTSVPEVKNYKGWSRMQCDPSKGLK
;
A
#
# COMPACT_ATOMS: atom_id res chain seq x y z
N PRO A 1 -8.04 -3.08 4.44
CA PRO A 1 -7.83 -2.70 3.02
C PRO A 1 -6.36 -2.34 2.83
N PHE A 2 -5.74 -2.79 1.74
CA PHE A 2 -4.33 -2.51 1.48
C PHE A 2 -4.11 -1.08 0.97
N ASP A 3 -5.09 -0.51 0.25
CA ASP A 3 -5.12 0.91 -0.12
C ASP A 3 -5.78 1.75 0.99
N ASP A 4 -5.42 3.03 1.08
CA ASP A 4 -6.07 3.99 1.96
C ASP A 4 -7.55 4.19 1.57
N PRO A 5 -8.52 3.91 2.47
CA PRO A 5 -9.94 4.03 2.17
C PRO A 5 -10.37 5.42 1.71
N ARG A 6 -9.64 6.47 2.08
CA ARG A 6 -9.98 7.85 1.73
C ARG A 6 -9.84 8.14 0.24
N VAL A 7 -8.93 7.44 -0.43
CA VAL A 7 -8.64 7.63 -1.85
C VAL A 7 -9.23 6.53 -2.75
N MET A 8 -10.00 5.61 -2.16
CA MET A 8 -10.78 4.62 -2.91
C MET A 8 -12.03 5.25 -3.55
N PRO A 9 -12.63 4.65 -4.59
CA PRO A 9 -13.86 5.14 -5.18
C PRO A 9 -14.96 5.38 -4.13
N GLY A 10 -15.52 6.58 -4.11
CA GLY A 10 -16.52 7.02 -3.12
C GLY A 10 -15.93 7.51 -1.78
N GLY A 11 -14.61 7.54 -1.64
CA GLY A 11 -13.92 8.11 -0.50
C GLY A 11 -13.92 9.65 -0.50
N PRO A 12 -13.62 10.29 0.64
CA PRO A 12 -13.56 11.76 0.77
C PRO A 12 -12.33 12.43 0.13
N GLY A 13 -11.30 11.67 -0.25
CA GLY A 13 -9.98 12.21 -0.59
C GLY A 13 -9.17 12.60 0.65
N VAL A 14 -8.02 13.23 0.42
CA VAL A 14 -7.12 13.71 1.49
C VAL A 14 -6.72 15.16 1.22
N ASP A 15 -7.18 16.06 2.08
CA ASP A 15 -6.74 17.46 2.08
C ASP A 15 -5.37 17.59 2.74
N TYR A 16 -4.48 18.39 2.15
CA TYR A 16 -3.17 18.70 2.70
C TYR A 16 -2.73 20.12 2.33
N VAL A 17 -1.66 20.58 2.97
CA VAL A 17 -0.98 21.84 2.64
C VAL A 17 0.38 21.47 2.07
N ASP A 18 0.70 21.96 0.88
CA ASP A 18 1.99 21.68 0.26
C ASP A 18 3.12 22.55 0.85
N MET A 19 4.35 22.35 0.35
CA MET A 19 5.54 23.06 0.83
C MET A 19 5.48 24.57 0.61
N ASP A 20 4.66 25.03 -0.35
CA ASP A 20 4.45 26.45 -0.64
C ASP A 20 3.34 27.07 0.22
N GLY A 21 2.67 26.27 1.05
CA GLY A 21 1.57 26.71 1.91
C GLY A 21 0.20 26.66 1.23
N GLU A 22 0.12 26.11 0.01
CA GLU A 22 -1.11 26.04 -0.76
C GLU A 22 -1.95 24.82 -0.36
N LYS A 23 -3.27 25.00 -0.36
CA LYS A 23 -4.21 23.92 -0.04
C LYS A 23 -4.39 23.03 -1.25
N GLN A 24 -4.17 21.74 -1.06
CA GLN A 24 -4.27 20.71 -2.09
C GLN A 24 -5.20 19.58 -1.63
N ASN A 25 -5.66 18.77 -2.58
CA ASN A 25 -6.46 17.59 -2.32
C ASN A 25 -5.97 16.41 -3.17
N ILE A 26 -5.80 15.25 -2.53
CA ILE A 26 -5.65 13.97 -3.22
C ILE A 26 -7.06 13.41 -3.45
N ALA A 27 -7.54 13.52 -4.68
CA ALA A 27 -8.86 13.05 -5.04
C ALA A 27 -8.94 11.50 -5.02
N PRO A 28 -10.13 10.94 -4.79
CA PRO A 28 -10.37 9.51 -4.98
C PRO A 28 -9.91 9.03 -6.36
N GLY A 29 -9.08 7.99 -6.38
CA GLY A 29 -8.52 7.40 -7.60
C GLY A 29 -7.31 8.15 -8.19
N SER A 30 -6.84 9.24 -7.58
CA SER A 30 -5.66 9.99 -8.03
C SER A 30 -4.41 9.82 -7.13
N ALA A 31 -4.45 8.90 -6.18
CA ALA A 31 -3.39 8.67 -5.20
C ALA A 31 -2.18 7.86 -5.73
N GLY A 32 -2.07 7.71 -7.05
CA GLY A 32 -1.02 6.92 -7.69
C GLY A 32 -1.39 5.44 -7.87
N PRO A 33 -0.39 4.56 -8.08
CA PRO A 33 -0.61 3.14 -8.28
C PRO A 33 -1.26 2.47 -7.06
N ARG A 34 -2.08 1.44 -7.30
CA ARG A 34 -2.62 0.59 -6.23
C ARG A 34 -1.51 -0.12 -5.47
N TRP A 35 -1.79 -0.45 -4.21
CA TRP A 35 -0.87 -1.19 -3.34
C TRP A 35 -0.23 -2.40 -4.04
N GLY A 36 1.08 -2.53 -3.89
CA GLY A 36 1.88 -3.61 -4.50
C GLY A 36 2.28 -3.36 -5.96
N LEU A 37 1.85 -2.26 -6.59
CA LEU A 37 2.29 -1.86 -7.94
C LEU A 37 3.39 -0.78 -7.92
N GLU A 38 3.74 -0.28 -6.74
CA GLU A 38 4.77 0.73 -6.54
C GLU A 38 5.70 0.32 -5.40
N TYR A 39 6.99 0.65 -5.55
CA TYR A 39 7.98 0.53 -4.50
C TYR A 39 8.55 1.90 -4.18
N ILE A 40 8.37 2.32 -2.93
CA ILE A 40 8.99 3.54 -2.38
C ILE A 40 9.88 3.09 -1.21
N ALA A 41 11.16 3.42 -1.27
CA ALA A 41 12.05 3.17 -0.14
C ALA A 41 11.61 4.01 1.06
N THR A 42 11.53 3.44 2.27
CA THR A 42 11.03 4.14 3.47
C THR A 42 11.70 5.50 3.71
N LYS A 43 13.02 5.57 3.47
CA LYS A 43 13.82 6.81 3.62
C LYS A 43 13.47 7.92 2.61
N ALA A 44 12.73 7.59 1.56
CA ALA A 44 12.35 8.49 0.48
C ALA A 44 10.88 8.91 0.54
N ILE A 45 10.10 8.43 1.51
CA ILE A 45 8.69 8.81 1.67
C ILE A 45 8.54 10.26 2.09
N GLY A 46 9.45 10.76 2.92
CA GLY A 46 9.40 12.14 3.42
C GLY A 46 9.38 13.16 2.28
N GLY A 47 8.35 14.01 2.24
CA GLY A 47 8.14 15.01 1.19
C GLY A 47 7.39 14.50 -0.04
N LEU A 48 6.91 13.26 -0.05
CA LEU A 48 5.98 12.74 -1.06
C LEU A 48 4.56 12.76 -0.53
N THR A 49 3.57 12.92 -1.40
CA THR A 49 2.14 12.77 -1.03
C THR A 49 1.80 11.37 -0.51
N ALA A 50 2.62 10.37 -0.81
CA ALA A 50 2.53 9.03 -0.22
C ALA A 50 2.57 9.06 1.31
N GLU A 51 3.31 10.00 1.92
CA GLU A 51 3.37 10.20 3.37
C GLU A 51 2.03 10.62 4.00
N LEU A 52 1.03 10.94 3.20
CA LEU A 52 -0.31 11.31 3.67
C LEU A 52 -1.27 10.12 3.69
N LEU A 53 -0.90 9.00 3.07
CA LEU A 53 -1.78 7.83 2.90
C LEU A 53 -1.51 6.80 4.00
N THR A 54 -2.56 6.21 4.55
CA THR A 54 -2.48 5.27 5.69
C THR A 54 -1.68 4.01 5.38
N ASN A 55 -1.68 3.58 4.11
CA ASN A 55 -0.96 2.38 3.68
C ASN A 55 0.57 2.56 3.63
N TRP A 56 1.07 3.80 3.66
CA TRP A 56 2.51 4.10 3.72
C TRP A 56 2.99 4.47 5.13
N GLN A 57 2.09 4.46 6.12
CA GLN A 57 2.43 4.71 7.53
C GLN A 57 2.83 3.42 8.24
N ASP A 58 3.59 3.56 9.32
CA ASP A 58 3.91 2.48 10.27
C ASP A 58 4.48 1.21 9.60
N MET A 59 5.22 1.39 8.50
CA MET A 59 5.76 0.26 7.75
C MET A 59 6.75 -0.54 8.62
N PRO A 60 6.69 -1.89 8.58
CA PRO A 60 7.61 -2.73 9.33
C PRO A 60 9.05 -2.45 8.91
N THR A 61 9.91 -2.13 9.88
CA THR A 61 11.35 -1.91 9.67
C THR A 61 12.18 -3.18 9.88
N SER A 62 11.55 -4.25 10.37
CA SER A 62 12.16 -5.55 10.60
C SER A 62 11.27 -6.66 10.07
N VAL A 63 11.90 -7.78 9.73
CA VAL A 63 11.17 -8.98 9.35
C VAL A 63 10.57 -9.59 10.63
N PRO A 64 9.25 -9.79 10.71
CA PRO A 64 8.63 -10.37 11.89
C PRO A 64 9.11 -11.81 12.11
N GLU A 65 9.22 -12.21 13.38
CA GLU A 65 9.56 -13.59 13.74
C GLU A 65 8.43 -14.53 13.29
N VAL A 66 8.77 -15.51 12.45
CA VAL A 66 7.82 -16.49 11.97
C VAL A 66 7.77 -17.68 12.94
N LYS A 67 6.79 -17.68 13.84
CA LYS A 67 6.58 -18.77 14.82
C LYS A 67 5.70 -19.87 14.26
N ASN A 68 6.08 -21.13 14.51
CA ASN A 68 5.28 -22.32 14.19
C ASN A 68 4.85 -22.46 12.72
N TYR A 69 5.55 -21.82 11.79
CA TYR A 69 5.25 -22.00 10.37
C TYR A 69 5.51 -23.44 9.96
N LYS A 70 4.41 -24.16 9.66
CA LYS A 70 4.46 -25.56 9.22
C LYS A 70 4.82 -25.72 7.74
N GLY A 71 5.21 -24.62 7.10
CA GLY A 71 5.34 -24.55 5.65
C GLY A 71 4.02 -24.79 4.95
N TRP A 72 4.04 -24.66 3.63
CA TRP A 72 3.05 -25.31 2.80
C TRP A 72 3.40 -26.80 2.81
N SER A 73 2.57 -27.64 3.43
CA SER A 73 2.89 -29.06 3.62
C SER A 73 2.98 -29.85 2.32
N ARG A 74 2.56 -29.27 1.19
CA ARG A 74 2.79 -29.71 -0.19
C ARG A 74 2.34 -28.58 -1.12
N MET A 75 3.23 -27.97 -1.90
CA MET A 75 2.80 -27.47 -3.20
C MET A 75 2.35 -28.69 -3.99
N GLN A 76 1.04 -28.95 -4.08
CA GLN A 76 0.54 -29.79 -5.16
C GLN A 76 0.64 -28.95 -6.44
N CYS A 77 1.81 -28.97 -7.08
CA CYS A 77 1.85 -28.73 -8.52
C CYS A 77 1.08 -29.88 -9.15
N ASP A 78 -0.23 -29.72 -9.25
CA ASP A 78 -1.08 -30.56 -10.09
C ASP A 78 -1.44 -29.72 -11.31
N PRO A 79 -0.70 -29.87 -12.43
CA PRO A 79 -0.97 -29.14 -13.66
C PRO A 79 -2.39 -29.37 -14.20
N SER A 80 -3.05 -30.48 -13.81
CA SER A 80 -4.42 -30.78 -14.23
C SER A 80 -5.48 -29.94 -13.50
N LYS A 81 -5.17 -29.40 -12.31
CA LYS A 81 -6.10 -28.53 -11.56
C LYS A 81 -6.20 -27.11 -12.10
N GLY A 82 -5.30 -26.71 -13.01
CA GLY A 82 -5.27 -25.41 -13.66
C GLY A 82 -5.85 -25.37 -15.08
N LEU A 83 -6.25 -26.52 -15.62
CA LEU A 83 -6.86 -26.61 -16.95
C LEU A 83 -8.38 -26.47 -16.79
N LYS A 84 -8.91 -25.29 -17.09
CA LYS A 84 -10.32 -25.07 -17.43
C LYS A 84 -10.44 -24.79 -18.91
#